data_AF-A0A436CAZ5-F1
#
_entry.id   AF-A0A436CAZ5-F1
#
_cell.length_a   1.000
_cell.length_b   1.000
_cell.length_c   1.000
_cell.angle_alpha   90.00
_cell.angle_beta   90.00
_cell.angle_gamma   90.00
#
_symmetry.space_group_name_H-M   'P 1'
#
loop_
_entity.id
_entity.type
_entity.pdbx_description
1 polymer ?
#
loop_
_entity_poly.entity_id
_entity_poly.type
_entity_poly.pdbx_seq_one_letter_code
_entity_poly.pdbx_strand_id
1 'polypeptide(L)' 'LLFDLENDPDELDNLAADPSHLAVRLEFAERLLAWRAEHLDQSLALAELTENGLVGHAAGLPPRHT' A
#
# COMPACT_ATOMS: atom_id res chain seq x y z
N LEU A 1 -4.22 6.03 14.47
CA LEU A 1 -4.53 5.23 15.66
C LEU A 1 -3.39 4.26 15.87
N LEU A 2 -3.08 3.95 17.11
CA LEU A 2 -2.08 2.95 17.50
C LEU A 2 -2.56 2.34 18.80
N PHE A 3 -2.74 1.02 18.82
CA PHE A 3 -3.25 0.27 19.96
C PHE A 3 -2.24 -0.80 20.34
N ASP A 4 -2.02 -0.97 21.64
CA ASP A 4 -1.21 -2.05 22.17
C ASP A 4 -2.12 -3.21 22.53
N LEU A 5 -2.22 -4.20 21.65
CA LEU A 5 -3.13 -5.33 21.84
C LEU A 5 -2.72 -6.29 22.98
N GLU A 6 -1.47 -6.20 23.46
CA GLU A 6 -1.03 -7.02 24.60
C GLU A 6 -1.63 -6.48 25.91
N ASN A 7 -1.69 -5.16 26.04
CA ASN A 7 -2.16 -4.47 27.25
C ASN A 7 -3.60 -3.92 27.12
N ASP A 8 -4.08 -3.71 25.89
CA ASP A 8 -5.39 -3.16 25.54
C ASP A 8 -6.00 -3.96 24.36
N PRO A 9 -6.47 -5.19 24.61
CA PRO A 9 -7.05 -6.04 23.57
C PRO A 9 -8.39 -5.53 23.02
N ASP A 10 -9.05 -4.63 23.73
CA ASP A 10 -10.34 -4.04 23.34
C ASP A 10 -10.17 -2.71 22.57
N GLU A 11 -8.93 -2.28 22.28
CA GLU A 11 -8.58 -1.08 21.50
C GLU A 11 -9.22 0.22 22.05
N LEU A 12 -9.29 0.35 23.37
CA LEU A 12 -9.91 1.48 24.04
C LEU A 12 -8.95 2.66 24.24
N ASP A 13 -7.64 2.41 24.28
CA ASP A 13 -6.61 3.42 24.49
C ASP A 13 -5.73 3.67 23.26
N ASN A 14 -5.98 4.80 22.60
CA ASN A 14 -5.23 5.18 21.41
C ASN A 14 -3.91 5.89 21.77
N LEU A 15 -2.81 5.17 21.65
CA LEU A 15 -1.45 5.59 21.94
C LEU A 15 -0.79 6.41 20.80
N ALA A 16 -1.51 6.75 19.74
CA ALA A 16 -0.92 7.39 18.56
C ALA A 16 -0.28 8.77 18.80
N ALA A 17 -0.68 9.46 19.87
CA ALA A 17 -0.13 10.76 20.25
C ALA A 17 0.92 10.66 21.37
N ASP A 18 1.12 9.49 21.96
CA ASP A 18 2.10 9.28 23.01
C ASP A 18 3.54 9.31 22.42
N PRO A 19 4.41 10.23 22.87
CA PRO A 19 5.80 10.30 22.42
C PRO A 19 6.60 9.01 22.65
N SER A 20 6.26 8.22 23.68
CA SER A 20 6.95 6.96 23.98
C SER A 20 6.73 5.90 22.90
N HIS A 21 5.63 6.01 22.15
CA HIS A 21 5.25 5.09 21.07
C HIS A 21 5.60 5.62 19.67
N LEU A 22 6.36 6.72 19.57
CA LEU A 22 6.67 7.37 18.29
C LEU A 22 7.45 6.45 17.33
N ALA A 23 8.43 5.70 17.83
CA ALA A 23 9.23 4.80 17.01
C ALA A 23 8.37 3.67 16.41
N VAL A 24 7.53 3.05 17.24
CA VAL A 24 6.56 2.01 16.83
C VAL A 24 5.60 2.57 15.78
N ARG A 25 5.05 3.77 16.02
CA ARG A 25 4.14 4.44 15.08
C ARG A 25 4.79 4.68 13.72
N LEU A 26 6.08 5.04 13.70
CA LEU A 26 6.82 5.30 12.46
C LEU A 26 7.04 4.00 11.67
N GLU A 27 7.48 2.93 12.33
CA GLU A 27 7.69 1.63 11.69
C GLU A 27 6.41 1.13 10.99
N PHE A 28 5.27 1.16 11.69
CA PHE A 28 4.01 0.73 11.11
C PHE A 28 3.53 1.65 9.98
N ALA A 29 3.79 2.95 10.07
CA ALA A 29 3.50 3.89 8.98
C ALA A 29 4.34 3.58 7.73
N GLU A 30 5.63 3.29 7.89
CA GLU A 30 6.52 2.89 6.80
C GLU A 30 6.08 1.58 6.14
N ARG A 31 5.72 0.57 6.95
CA ARG A 31 5.19 -0.70 6.45
C ARG A 31 3.90 -0.53 5.68
N LEU A 32 2.98 0.32 6.15
CA LEU A 32 1.74 0.63 5.44
C LEU A 32 2.02 1.36 4.11
N LEU A 33 2.98 2.28 4.09
CA LEU A 33 3.38 2.99 2.87
C LEU A 33 4.02 2.03 1.85
N ALA A 34 4.90 1.13 2.29
CA ALA A 34 5.48 0.09 1.44
C ALA A 34 4.39 -0.83 0.85
N TRP A 35 3.48 -1.32 1.69
CA TRP A 35 2.36 -2.14 1.24
C TRP A 35 1.49 -1.42 0.22
N ARG A 36 1.18 -0.12 0.45
CA ARG A 36 0.44 0.70 -0.52
C ARG A 36 1.19 0.86 -1.84
N ALA A 37 2.51 1.05 -1.83
CA ALA A 37 3.30 1.16 -3.05
C ALA A 37 3.28 -0.15 -3.86
N GLU A 38 3.30 -1.29 -3.18
CA GLU A 38 3.19 -2.61 -3.81
C GLU A 38 1.79 -2.92 -4.36
N HIS A 39 0.74 -2.47 -3.66
CA HIS A 39 -0.66 -2.80 -3.99
C HIS A 39 -1.43 -1.67 -4.68
N LEU A 40 -0.75 -0.56 -4.99
CA LEU A 40 -1.28 0.49 -5.86
C LEU A 40 -1.54 -0.16 -7.21
N ASP A 41 -2.81 -0.15 -7.62
CA ASP A 41 -3.32 -0.84 -8.79
C ASP A 41 -2.42 -0.60 -10.01
N GLN A 42 -1.61 -1.61 -10.37
CA GLN A 42 -0.68 -1.58 -11.48
C GLN A 42 -1.35 -1.91 -12.81
N SER A 43 -2.69 -1.98 -12.85
CA SER A 43 -3.45 -2.37 -14.05
C SER A 43 -3.10 -1.57 -15.31
N LEU A 44 -2.63 -0.33 -15.17
CA LEU A 44 -2.06 0.48 -16.26
C LEU A 44 -0.59 0.87 -16.05
N ALA A 45 0.03 0.53 -14.92
CA ALA A 45 1.41 0.94 -14.62
C ALA A 45 2.44 0.26 -15.55
N LEU A 46 2.06 -0.85 -16.18
CA LEU A 46 2.86 -1.58 -17.17
C LEU A 46 2.42 -1.31 -18.61
N ALA A 47 1.56 -0.31 -18.83
CA ALA A 47 1.00 0.03 -20.13
C ALA A 47 1.40 1.47 -20.51
N GLU A 48 2.19 1.60 -21.58
CA GLU A 48 2.63 2.89 -22.13
C GLU A 48 1.87 3.19 -23.42
N LEU A 49 1.39 4.42 -23.59
CA LEU A 49 0.74 4.85 -24.83
C LEU A 49 1.77 5.52 -25.74
N THR A 50 2.04 4.93 -26.90
CA THR A 50 2.96 5.45 -27.92
C THR A 50 2.21 5.94 -29.15
N GLU A 51 2.89 6.63 -30.08
CA GLU A 51 2.32 7.05 -31.37
C GLU A 51 1.80 5.86 -32.21
N ASN A 52 2.27 4.64 -31.95
CA ASN A 52 1.86 3.40 -32.62
C ASN A 52 0.81 2.59 -31.84
N GLY A 53 0.29 3.13 -30.73
CA GLY A 53 -0.70 2.50 -29.86
C GLY A 53 -0.16 2.08 -28.49
N LEU A 54 -0.95 1.29 -27.76
CA LEU A 54 -0.64 0.82 -26.42
C LEU A 54 0.41 -0.29 -26.45
N VAL A 55 1.49 -0.12 -25.70
CA VAL A 55 2.58 -1.09 -25.53
C VAL A 55 2.62 -1.52 -24.06
N GLY A 56 2.67 -2.83 -23.81
CA GLY A 56 2.79 -3.39 -22.45
C GLY A 56 1.57 -4.19 -21.98
N HIS A 57 1.53 -4.54 -20.70
CA HIS A 57 0.48 -5.39 -20.12
C HIS A 57 -0.53 -4.55 -19.35
N ALA A 58 -1.70 -4.31 -19.95
CA ALA A 58 -2.85 -3.78 -19.23
C ALA A 58 -3.62 -4.95 -18.61
N ALA A 59 -3.79 -4.96 -17.29
CA ALA A 59 -4.61 -5.97 -16.63
C ALA A 59 -6.06 -5.81 -17.11
N GLY A 60 -6.58 -6.81 -17.83
CA GLY A 60 -7.94 -6.81 -18.38
C GLY A 60 -8.06 -6.94 -19.91
N LEU A 61 -6.95 -6.93 -20.66
CA LEU A 61 -6.97 -7.22 -22.09
C LEU A 61 -6.38 -8.62 -22.36
N PRO A 62 -7.08 -9.53 -23.06
CA PRO A 62 -6.50 -10.83 -23.40
C PRO A 62 -5.26 -10.64 -24.29
N PRO A 63 -4.23 -11.50 -24.15
CA PRO A 63 -3.03 -11.41 -24.97
C PRO A 63 -3.41 -11.57 -26.45
N ARG A 64 -3.03 -10.60 -27.28
CA ARG A 64 -3.15 -10.74 -28.73
C ARG A 64 -2.13 -11.77 -29.20
N HIS A 65 -2.61 -12.93 -29.61
CA HIS A 65 -1.82 -13.92 -30.32
C HIS A 65 -1.31 -13.30 -31.64
N THR A 66 0.01 -13.23 -31.78
CA THR A 66 0.72 -13.05 -33.05
C THR A 66 0.80 -14.38 -33.79
#